data_AF-A0A8K0F007-F1
#
_entry.id   AF-A0A8K0F007-F1
#
_cell.length_a   1.000
_cell.length_b   1.000
_cell.length_c   1.000
_cell.angle_alpha   90.00
_cell.angle_beta   90.00
_cell.angle_gamma   90.00
#
_symmetry.space_group_name_H-M   'P 1'
#
loop_
_entity.id
_entity.type
_entity.pdbx_description
1 polymer ?
#
loop_
_entity_poly.entity_id
_entity_poly.type
_entity_poly.pdbx_seq_one_letter_code
_entity_poly.pdbx_strand_id
1 'polypeptide(L)'
;MDVVTDICWVPGQQTVAQTGEDKVLKLWDARGLYVSCTFPQKQYIQTSCDVSRDGNYCLTTSNGFGGQGCEATLWDVRAMKAVCEYRGHRETASACAFLPPVLSQPLVATASHDCTVRIWDQNTQDCLCVQTLPVSGPLTALAGFDDASLCCSSFNTGVHLFHLDVTPEQKVNLIRKAQF
;
A
#
# COMPACT_ATOMS: atom_id res chain seq x y z
N MET A 1 25.17 6.03 -1.01
CA MET A 1 24.29 5.16 -1.81
C MET A 1 22.89 5.41 -1.31
N ASP A 2 21.95 5.58 -2.22
CA ASP A 2 20.54 5.71 -1.89
C ASP A 2 19.89 4.33 -2.10
N VAL A 3 19.22 3.83 -1.07
CA VAL A 3 18.69 2.46 -1.09
C VAL A 3 17.31 2.47 -1.74
N VAL A 4 17.15 1.61 -2.75
CA VAL A 4 15.83 1.33 -3.33
C VAL A 4 15.12 0.37 -2.39
N THR A 5 13.93 0.76 -1.96
CA THR A 5 13.12 -0.02 -1.02
C THR A 5 12.16 -0.95 -1.73
N ASP A 6 11.59 -0.52 -2.86
CA ASP A 6 10.62 -1.29 -3.61
C ASP A 6 10.54 -0.83 -5.06
N ILE A 7 10.10 -1.73 -5.95
CA ILE A 7 9.85 -1.47 -7.36
C ILE A 7 8.62 -2.24 -7.86
N CYS A 8 7.83 -1.62 -8.72
CA CYS A 8 6.71 -2.32 -9.36
C CYS A 8 6.46 -1.82 -10.80
N TRP A 9 5.90 -2.70 -11.63
CA TRP A 9 5.53 -2.36 -13.00
C TRP A 9 4.25 -1.54 -13.02
N VAL A 10 4.20 -0.52 -13.88
CA VAL A 10 2.97 0.23 -14.16
C VAL A 10 2.17 -0.53 -15.23
N PRO A 11 0.98 -1.09 -14.90
CA PRO A 11 0.21 -1.87 -15.86
C PRO A 11 -0.16 -1.07 -17.11
N GLY A 12 -0.02 -1.68 -18.29
CA GLY A 12 -0.33 -1.05 -19.58
C GLY A 12 0.67 0.02 -20.04
N GLN A 13 1.70 0.32 -19.25
CA GLN A 13 2.76 1.27 -19.59
C GLN A 13 4.12 0.58 -19.61
N GLN A 14 5.09 1.16 -20.33
CA GLN A 14 6.48 0.67 -20.36
C GLN A 14 7.30 1.38 -19.27
N THR A 15 6.73 1.47 -18.07
CA THR A 15 7.22 2.29 -16.97
C THR A 15 7.32 1.47 -15.69
N VAL A 16 8.35 1.73 -14.88
CA VAL A 16 8.55 1.12 -13.56
C VAL A 16 8.46 2.20 -12.48
N ALA A 17 7.67 1.95 -11.45
CA ALA A 17 7.65 2.77 -10.25
C ALA A 17 8.73 2.30 -9.26
N GLN A 18 9.38 3.25 -8.60
CA GLN A 18 10.44 3.01 -7.65
C GLN A 18 10.24 3.91 -6.42
N THR A 19 10.38 3.31 -5.24
CA THR A 19 10.53 4.02 -3.96
C THR A 19 11.91 3.81 -3.35
N GLY A 20 12.34 4.74 -2.50
CA GLY A 20 13.64 4.65 -1.85
C GLY A 20 13.82 5.58 -0.64
N GLU A 21 15.05 5.57 -0.13
CA GLU A 21 15.48 6.40 1.00
C GLU A 21 15.63 7.89 0.67
N ASP A 22 15.67 8.26 -0.62
CA ASP A 22 15.53 9.63 -1.11
C ASP A 22 14.16 10.27 -0.79
N LYS A 23 13.19 9.46 -0.34
CA LYS A 23 11.85 9.87 0.05
C LYS A 23 10.99 10.30 -1.14
N VAL A 24 11.32 9.79 -2.32
CA VAL A 24 10.67 10.17 -3.56
C VAL A 24 10.11 8.93 -4.26
N LEU A 25 8.93 9.07 -4.86
CA LEU A 25 8.44 8.14 -5.86
C LEU A 25 9.00 8.57 -7.22
N LYS A 26 9.64 7.64 -7.93
CA LYS A 26 10.17 7.86 -9.28
C LYS A 26 9.50 6.91 -10.27
N LEU A 27 9.28 7.40 -11.49
CA LEU A 27 8.87 6.58 -12.63
C LEU A 27 10.00 6.52 -13.64
N TRP A 28 10.34 5.30 -14.05
CA TRP A 28 11.41 5.01 -14.99
C TRP A 28 10.85 4.52 -16.30
N ASP A 29 11.33 5.09 -17.42
CA ASP A 29 11.10 4.48 -18.73
C ASP A 29 11.94 3.20 -18.84
N ALA A 30 11.29 2.04 -18.90
CA ALA A 30 11.97 0.76 -18.94
C ALA A 30 12.77 0.54 -20.23
N ARG A 31 12.42 1.24 -21.32
CA ARG A 31 13.14 1.13 -22.60
C ARG A 31 14.41 1.97 -22.60
N GLY A 32 14.30 3.19 -22.07
CA GLY A 32 15.41 4.14 -22.05
C GLY A 32 16.30 4.08 -20.82
N LEU A 33 15.85 3.41 -19.76
CA LEU A 33 16.53 3.32 -18.46
C LEU A 33 16.85 4.69 -17.84
N TYR A 34 15.95 5.67 -18.04
CA TYR A 34 16.04 7.00 -17.44
C TYR A 34 14.79 7.32 -16.61
N VAL A 35 14.95 8.22 -15.64
CA VAL A 35 13.83 8.72 -14.84
C VAL A 35 12.96 9.60 -15.72
N SER A 36 11.74 9.15 -16.00
CA SER A 36 10.76 9.90 -16.76
C SER A 36 10.10 10.97 -15.88
N CYS A 37 9.74 10.60 -14.64
CA CYS A 37 9.01 11.47 -13.73
C CYS A 37 9.48 11.29 -12.30
N THR A 38 9.47 12.39 -11.54
CA THR A 38 9.84 12.43 -10.12
C THR A 38 8.73 13.13 -9.38
N PHE A 39 8.12 12.44 -8.40
CA PHE A 39 7.04 13.02 -7.60
C PHE A 39 7.57 13.95 -6.51
N PRO A 40 6.71 14.81 -5.92
CA PRO A 40 7.08 15.64 -4.77
C PRO A 40 7.73 14.84 -3.64
N GLN A 41 8.87 15.35 -3.15
CA GLN A 41 9.61 14.70 -2.08
C GLN A 41 8.81 14.71 -0.76
N LYS A 42 8.79 13.56 -0.08
CA LYS A 42 8.19 13.40 1.24
C LYS A 42 9.22 13.62 2.36
N GLN A 43 8.72 13.79 3.59
CA GLN A 43 9.57 13.96 4.77
C GLN A 43 10.23 12.64 5.24
N TYR A 44 9.57 11.52 4.96
CA TYR A 44 9.92 10.18 5.43
C TYR A 44 10.23 9.23 4.26
N ILE A 45 11.01 8.19 4.54
CA ILE A 45 11.45 7.20 3.54
C ILE A 45 10.23 6.46 3.04
N GLN A 46 10.18 6.24 1.72
CA GLN A 46 9.11 5.45 1.12
C GLN A 46 9.50 3.98 1.20
N THR A 47 8.68 3.13 1.81
CA THR A 47 9.00 1.74 2.17
C THR A 47 8.52 0.71 1.17
N SER A 48 7.40 0.97 0.51
CA SER A 48 6.80 0.09 -0.49
C SER A 48 5.95 0.90 -1.46
N CYS A 49 5.74 0.35 -2.66
CA CYS A 49 4.83 0.92 -3.65
C CYS A 49 4.04 -0.14 -4.41
N ASP A 50 2.79 0.19 -4.73
CA ASP A 50 1.95 -0.58 -5.63
C ASP A 50 1.26 0.35 -6.65
N VAL A 51 0.80 -0.21 -7.77
CA VAL A 51 0.15 0.54 -8.84
C VAL A 51 -1.20 -0.07 -9.18
N SER A 52 -2.21 0.79 -9.28
CA SER A 52 -3.55 0.43 -9.71
C SER A 52 -3.56 -0.24 -11.09
N ARG A 53 -4.55 -1.12 -11.34
CA ARG A 53 -4.64 -1.89 -12.59
C ARG A 53 -4.80 -1.05 -13.85
N ASP A 54 -5.36 0.14 -13.71
CA ASP A 54 -5.52 1.09 -14.79
C ASP A 54 -4.25 1.94 -15.03
N GLY A 55 -3.22 1.79 -14.17
CA GLY A 55 -1.95 2.51 -14.23
C GLY A 55 -2.07 3.99 -13.89
N ASN A 56 -3.21 4.45 -13.36
CA ASN A 56 -3.47 5.88 -13.15
C ASN A 56 -3.08 6.34 -11.75
N TYR A 57 -3.09 5.42 -10.80
CA TYR A 57 -2.75 5.70 -9.42
C TYR A 57 -1.59 4.82 -8.94
N CYS A 58 -0.71 5.41 -8.13
CA CYS A 58 0.32 4.70 -7.40
C CYS A 58 0.10 4.91 -5.90
N LEU A 59 0.25 3.86 -5.11
CA LEU A 59 0.16 3.88 -3.67
C LEU A 59 1.56 3.69 -3.12
N THR A 60 1.97 4.52 -2.17
CA THR A 60 3.24 4.35 -1.46
C THR A 60 3.00 4.35 0.04
N THR A 61 3.87 3.69 0.79
CA THR A 61 3.91 3.74 2.26
C THR A 61 5.18 4.40 2.74
N SER A 62 5.15 4.97 3.94
CA SER A 62 6.33 5.55 4.55
C SER A 62 6.70 4.99 5.91
N ASN A 63 7.99 5.14 6.24
CA ASN A 63 8.51 4.77 7.53
C ASN A 63 8.25 5.84 8.60
N GLY A 64 8.08 5.38 9.82
CA GLY A 64 7.70 6.27 10.90
C GLY A 64 7.63 5.58 12.24
N PHE A 65 7.45 6.41 13.27
CA PHE A 65 7.28 5.96 14.65
C PHE A 65 6.37 6.93 15.40
N GLY A 66 5.57 6.41 16.33
CA GLY A 66 4.66 7.20 17.15
C GLY A 66 3.58 7.94 16.33
N GLY A 67 3.18 7.39 15.18
CA GLY A 67 2.19 7.98 14.27
C GLY A 67 2.71 9.11 13.37
N GLN A 68 4.00 9.45 13.47
CA GLN A 68 4.65 10.41 12.57
C GLN A 68 5.33 9.64 11.43
N GLY A 69 5.03 10.00 10.18
CA GLY A 69 5.57 9.31 9.00
C GLY A 69 5.00 7.92 8.73
N CYS A 70 3.96 7.51 9.47
CA CYS A 70 3.36 6.18 9.37
C CYS A 70 2.17 6.17 8.38
N GLU A 71 2.28 6.88 7.27
CA GLU A 71 1.17 7.13 6.34
C GLU A 71 1.35 6.36 5.03
N ALA A 72 0.24 6.12 4.36
CA ALA A 72 0.25 5.75 2.95
C ALA A 72 -0.21 6.95 2.11
N THR A 73 0.37 7.13 0.93
CA THR A 73 0.03 8.22 0.01
C THR A 73 -0.45 7.66 -1.31
N LEU A 74 -1.62 8.11 -1.77
CA LEU A 74 -2.10 7.88 -3.11
C LEU A 74 -1.62 9.01 -4.03
N TRP A 75 -0.97 8.64 -5.12
CA TRP A 75 -0.45 9.52 -6.15
C TRP A 75 -1.24 9.36 -7.44
N ASP A 76 -1.64 10.47 -8.05
CA ASP A 76 -2.14 10.49 -9.42
C ASP A 76 -0.93 10.54 -10.35
N VAL A 77 -0.75 9.48 -11.13
CA VAL A 77 0.36 9.32 -12.07
C VAL A 77 0.27 10.32 -13.23
N ARG A 78 -0.93 10.68 -13.66
CA ARG A 78 -1.16 11.61 -14.78
C ARG A 78 -0.92 13.06 -14.34
N ALA A 79 -1.40 13.41 -13.15
CA ALA A 79 -1.25 14.75 -12.58
C ALA A 79 0.06 14.94 -11.80
N MET A 80 0.83 13.87 -11.58
CA MET A 80 2.10 13.85 -10.85
C MET A 80 2.03 14.49 -9.45
N LYS A 81 0.92 14.24 -8.74
CA LYS A 81 0.65 14.86 -7.43
C LYS A 81 0.04 13.87 -6.45
N ALA A 82 0.23 14.14 -5.16
CA ALA A 82 -0.48 13.43 -4.11
C ALA A 82 -1.97 13.80 -4.15
N VAL A 83 -2.84 12.80 -4.02
CA VAL A 83 -4.30 12.96 -4.02
C VAL A 83 -4.85 12.75 -2.61
N CYS A 84 -4.37 11.69 -1.94
CA CYS A 84 -4.86 11.27 -0.63
C CYS A 84 -3.70 10.83 0.27
N GLU A 85 -3.82 11.09 1.57
CA GLU A 85 -2.90 10.60 2.58
C GLU A 85 -3.69 9.81 3.64
N TYR A 86 -3.40 8.53 3.76
CA TYR A 86 -4.05 7.64 4.72
C TYR A 86 -3.25 7.65 6.02
N ARG A 87 -3.76 8.37 7.01
CA ARG A 87 -3.14 8.54 8.33
C ARG A 87 -3.87 7.69 9.37
N GLY A 88 -3.13 6.90 10.14
CA GLY A 88 -3.71 6.15 11.27
C GLY A 88 -2.83 5.04 11.83
N HIS A 89 -1.82 4.56 11.10
CA HIS A 89 -0.83 3.66 11.67
C HIS A 89 0.03 4.37 12.71
N ARG A 90 0.48 3.62 13.72
CA ARG A 90 1.33 4.15 14.80
C ARG A 90 2.81 3.88 14.58
N GLU A 91 3.14 2.93 13.73
CA GLU A 91 4.50 2.60 13.33
C GLU A 91 4.59 2.50 11.82
N THR A 92 5.82 2.33 11.32
CA THR A 92 6.15 2.18 9.90
C THR A 92 5.11 1.37 9.15
N ALA A 93 4.52 1.98 8.12
CA ALA A 93 3.72 1.27 7.15
C ALA A 93 4.71 0.53 6.24
N SER A 94 4.70 -0.78 6.31
CA SER A 94 5.72 -1.64 5.68
C SER A 94 5.34 -2.05 4.28
N ALA A 95 4.04 -2.19 4.00
CA ALA A 95 3.55 -2.61 2.70
C ALA A 95 2.16 -2.02 2.40
N CYS A 96 1.85 -1.94 1.11
CA CYS A 96 0.55 -1.53 0.63
C CYS A 96 0.13 -2.33 -0.60
N ALA A 97 -1.17 -2.37 -0.86
CA ALA A 97 -1.73 -3.05 -2.03
C ALA A 97 -3.04 -2.40 -2.46
N PHE A 98 -3.26 -2.29 -3.76
CA PHE A 98 -4.58 -2.03 -4.33
C PHE A 98 -5.44 -3.28 -4.24
N LEU A 99 -6.69 -3.12 -3.80
CA LEU A 99 -7.67 -4.20 -3.78
C LEU A 99 -8.45 -4.24 -5.10
N PRO A 100 -8.96 -5.42 -5.52
CA PRO A 100 -9.62 -5.58 -6.80
C PRO A 100 -10.91 -4.75 -6.90
N PRO A 101 -11.28 -4.31 -8.12
CA PRO A 101 -12.52 -3.58 -8.38
C PRO A 101 -13.78 -4.48 -8.34
N VAL A 102 -13.62 -5.77 -8.02
CA VAL A 102 -14.74 -6.69 -7.76
C VAL A 102 -15.53 -6.25 -6.52
N LEU A 103 -14.91 -5.46 -5.65
CA LEU A 103 -15.55 -4.80 -4.53
C LEU A 103 -16.35 -3.59 -5.03
N SER A 104 -17.49 -3.32 -4.40
CA SER A 104 -18.43 -2.26 -4.81
C SER A 104 -17.83 -0.83 -4.77
N GLN A 105 -16.65 -0.67 -4.19
CA GLN A 105 -15.92 0.59 -4.09
C GLN A 105 -14.41 0.36 -4.22
N PRO A 106 -13.64 1.37 -4.66
CA PRO A 106 -12.19 1.26 -4.78
C PRO A 106 -11.54 1.30 -3.39
N LEU A 107 -10.80 0.24 -3.05
CA LEU A 107 -10.19 0.06 -1.75
C LEU A 107 -8.68 -0.12 -1.85
N VAL A 108 -7.98 0.35 -0.82
CA VAL A 108 -6.56 0.11 -0.65
C VAL A 108 -6.29 -0.49 0.71
N ALA A 109 -5.29 -1.37 0.79
CA ALA A 109 -4.89 -2.04 2.00
C ALA A 109 -3.46 -1.63 2.38
N THR A 110 -3.22 -1.47 3.67
CA THR A 110 -1.89 -1.16 4.21
C THR A 110 -1.58 -2.07 5.39
N ALA A 111 -0.32 -2.48 5.50
CA ALA A 111 0.21 -3.26 6.60
C ALA A 111 1.29 -2.46 7.33
N SER A 112 1.40 -2.66 8.64
CA SER A 112 2.33 -1.89 9.47
C SER A 112 3.01 -2.73 10.54
N HIS A 113 4.12 -2.21 11.03
CA HIS A 113 4.83 -2.73 12.20
C HIS A 113 4.00 -2.60 13.50
N ASP A 114 2.94 -1.80 13.51
CA ASP A 114 1.98 -1.71 14.61
C ASP A 114 1.07 -2.95 14.76
N CYS A 115 1.38 -4.02 14.01
CA CYS A 115 0.65 -5.29 13.98
C CYS A 115 -0.78 -5.14 13.45
N THR A 116 -1.09 -4.09 12.68
CA THR A 116 -2.41 -3.89 12.07
C THR A 116 -2.37 -3.92 10.54
N VAL A 117 -3.40 -4.53 9.97
CA VAL A 117 -3.79 -4.33 8.57
C VAL A 117 -4.96 -3.34 8.56
N ARG A 118 -4.87 -2.31 7.74
CA ARG A 118 -5.92 -1.32 7.57
C ARG A 118 -6.43 -1.31 6.15
N ILE A 119 -7.75 -1.20 6.01
CA ILE A 119 -8.42 -1.03 4.73
C ILE A 119 -8.99 0.37 4.68
N TRP A 120 -8.73 1.05 3.56
CA TRP A 120 -9.11 2.43 3.34
C TRP A 120 -9.96 2.54 2.09
N ASP A 121 -10.89 3.48 2.11
CA ASP A 121 -11.50 3.95 0.88
C ASP A 121 -10.47 4.75 0.08
N GLN A 122 -10.29 4.41 -1.20
CA GLN A 122 -9.30 5.07 -2.04
C GLN A 122 -9.56 6.58 -2.15
N ASN A 123 -10.81 7.02 -2.21
CA ASN A 123 -11.18 8.39 -2.54
C ASN A 123 -11.47 9.25 -1.30
N THR A 124 -12.05 8.68 -0.26
CA THR A 124 -12.50 9.45 0.92
C THR A 124 -11.50 9.51 2.05
N GLN A 125 -10.39 8.75 1.97
CA GLN A 125 -9.37 8.60 3.03
C GLN A 125 -9.90 7.92 4.30
N ASP A 126 -11.14 7.46 4.30
CA ASP A 126 -11.77 6.85 5.46
C ASP A 126 -11.15 5.48 5.74
N CYS A 127 -10.82 5.23 7.01
CA CYS A 127 -10.43 3.92 7.48
C CYS A 127 -11.68 3.07 7.70
N LEU A 128 -11.93 2.12 6.81
CA LEU A 128 -13.14 1.30 6.82
C LEU A 128 -12.99 0.08 7.73
N CYS A 129 -11.78 -0.45 7.83
CA CYS A 129 -11.49 -1.64 8.63
C CYS A 129 -10.09 -1.57 9.23
N VAL A 130 -9.97 -2.02 10.48
CA VAL A 130 -8.69 -2.22 11.16
C VAL A 130 -8.68 -3.64 11.73
N GLN A 131 -7.75 -4.46 11.24
CA GLN A 131 -7.54 -5.81 11.75
C GLN A 131 -6.21 -5.86 12.50
N THR A 132 -6.27 -6.11 13.81
CA THR A 132 -5.07 -6.27 14.64
C THR A 132 -4.66 -7.74 14.73
N LEU A 133 -3.36 -8.00 14.65
CA LEU A 133 -2.73 -9.31 14.74
C LEU A 133 -1.65 -9.30 15.86
N PRO A 134 -2.06 -9.21 17.13
CA PRO A 134 -1.14 -8.87 18.22
C PRO A 134 -0.06 -9.93 18.49
N VAL A 135 -0.32 -11.21 18.19
CA VAL A 135 0.65 -12.31 18.36
C VAL A 135 1.61 -12.41 17.17
N SER A 136 1.31 -11.69 16.09
CA SER A 136 1.99 -11.84 14.81
C SER A 136 3.35 -11.15 14.79
N GLY A 137 3.49 -10.05 15.51
CA GLY A 137 4.63 -9.16 15.38
C GLY A 137 4.49 -8.23 14.16
N PRO A 138 5.57 -7.51 13.80
CA PRO A 138 5.54 -6.55 12.70
C PRO A 138 5.15 -7.21 11.38
N LEU A 139 4.20 -6.62 10.68
CA LEU A 139 3.81 -7.09 9.35
C LEU A 139 4.84 -6.60 8.32
N THR A 140 5.17 -7.44 7.35
CA THR A 140 6.30 -7.18 6.42
C THR A 140 5.89 -6.97 4.98
N ALA A 141 4.91 -7.73 4.50
CA ALA A 141 4.44 -7.65 3.12
C ALA A 141 2.92 -7.83 3.07
N LEU A 142 2.33 -7.32 1.99
CA LEU A 142 0.91 -7.34 1.73
C LEU A 142 0.66 -7.62 0.24
N ALA A 143 -0.26 -8.52 -0.07
CA ALA A 143 -0.63 -8.84 -1.45
C ALA A 143 -2.15 -9.01 -1.57
N GLY A 144 -2.78 -8.18 -2.40
CA GLY A 144 -4.20 -8.30 -2.75
C GLY A 144 -4.40 -9.24 -3.94
N PHE A 145 -5.50 -9.98 -3.94
CA PHE A 145 -5.89 -10.91 -5.00
C PHE A 145 -7.20 -10.51 -5.65
N ASP A 146 -7.46 -11.02 -6.86
CA ASP A 146 -8.65 -10.70 -7.67
C ASP A 146 -9.97 -11.19 -7.07
N ASP A 147 -9.91 -12.18 -6.20
CA ASP A 147 -11.04 -12.85 -5.53
C ASP A 147 -11.44 -12.19 -4.21
N ALA A 148 -11.03 -10.93 -4.00
CA ALA A 148 -11.18 -10.20 -2.74
C ALA A 148 -10.43 -10.84 -1.56
N SER A 149 -9.46 -11.72 -1.81
CA SER A 149 -8.55 -12.20 -0.79
C SER A 149 -7.35 -11.25 -0.63
N LEU A 150 -6.73 -11.27 0.55
CA LEU A 150 -5.56 -10.48 0.91
C LEU A 150 -4.63 -11.34 1.76
N CYS A 151 -3.37 -11.44 1.38
CA CYS A 151 -2.34 -12.08 2.21
C CYS A 151 -1.47 -11.01 2.87
N CYS A 152 -1.17 -11.18 4.16
CA CYS A 152 -0.10 -10.44 4.80
C CYS A 152 0.90 -11.39 5.45
N SER A 153 2.18 -11.09 5.34
CA SER A 153 3.24 -11.81 6.04
C SER A 153 3.64 -11.07 7.30
N SER A 154 4.11 -11.84 8.28
CA SER A 154 4.56 -11.32 9.56
C SER A 154 5.81 -12.02 10.06
N PHE A 155 6.60 -11.32 10.87
CA PHE A 155 7.87 -11.81 11.37
C PHE A 155 7.74 -13.09 12.22
N ASN A 156 6.73 -13.19 13.09
CA ASN A 156 6.71 -14.28 14.08
C ASN A 156 5.80 -15.45 13.71
N THR A 157 4.74 -15.19 12.94
CA THR A 157 3.64 -16.14 12.77
C THR A 157 3.39 -16.56 11.32
N GLY A 158 4.26 -16.16 10.40
CA GLY A 158 4.18 -16.57 8.99
C GLY A 158 3.17 -15.75 8.19
N VAL A 159 2.43 -16.42 7.31
CA VAL A 159 1.53 -15.77 6.34
C VAL A 159 0.08 -15.93 6.76
N HIS A 160 -0.66 -14.83 6.76
CA HIS A 160 -2.06 -14.77 7.11
C HIS A 160 -2.88 -14.49 5.86
N LEU A 161 -3.86 -15.36 5.58
CA LEU A 161 -4.81 -15.18 4.49
C LEU A 161 -6.10 -14.59 5.05
N PHE A 162 -6.55 -13.50 4.44
CA PHE A 162 -7.80 -12.83 4.72
C PHE A 162 -8.70 -12.83 3.49
N HIS A 163 -10.01 -12.74 3.76
CA HIS A 163 -11.03 -12.49 2.77
C HIS A 163 -11.74 -11.18 3.14
N LEU A 164 -11.89 -10.30 2.15
CA LEU A 164 -12.62 -9.04 2.29
C LEU A 164 -14.10 -9.29 2.00
N ASP A 165 -14.93 -9.13 3.03
CA ASP A 165 -16.38 -9.16 2.90
C ASP A 165 -16.94 -7.74 3.06
N VAL A 166 -17.61 -7.26 2.02
CA VAL A 166 -18.32 -5.98 2.04
C VAL A 166 -19.80 -6.25 2.26
N THR A 167 -20.34 -5.80 3.39
CA THR A 167 -21.76 -6.01 3.70
C THR A 167 -22.64 -5.12 2.81
N PRO A 168 -23.95 -5.43 2.68
CA PRO A 168 -24.90 -4.56 1.97
C PRO A 168 -24.96 -3.12 2.49
N GLU A 169 -24.51 -2.90 3.73
CA GLU A 169 -24.42 -1.59 4.40
C GLU A 169 -23.08 -0.87 4.11
N GLN A 170 -22.31 -1.34 3.13
CA GLN A 170 -20.97 -0.83 2.77
C GLN A 170 -19.93 -0.95 3.90
N LYS A 171 -20.15 -1.84 4.87
CA LYS A 171 -19.17 -2.10 5.92
C LYS A 171 -18.15 -3.12 5.43
N VAL A 172 -16.88 -2.75 5.44
CA VAL A 172 -15.78 -3.63 5.05
C VAL A 172 -15.32 -4.42 6.26
N ASN A 173 -15.34 -5.75 6.16
CA ASN A 173 -14.84 -6.66 7.17
C ASN A 173 -13.70 -7.51 6.61
N LEU A 174 -12.68 -7.73 7.45
CA LEU A 174 -11.56 -8.60 7.12
C LEU A 174 -11.72 -9.93 7.86
N ILE A 175 -12.00 -11.02 7.13
CA ILE A 175 -12.17 -12.34 7.74
C ILE A 175 -10.90 -13.16 7.54
N ARG A 176 -10.26 -13.53 8.64
CA ARG A 176 -9.08 -14.41 8.59
C ARG A 176 -9.50 -15.82 8.20
N LYS A 177 -9.00 -16.32 7.07
CA LYS A 177 -9.29 -17.65 6.54
C LYS A 177 -8.25 -18.69 6.98
N ALA A 178 -6.97 -18.34 6.91
CA ALA A 178 -5.90 -19.28 7.20
C ALA A 178 -4.65 -18.59 7.78
N GLN A 179 -3.78 -19.40 8.38
CA GLN A 179 -2.42 -19.05 8.78
C GLN A 179 -1.51 -20.18 8.31
N PHE A 180 -0.40 -19.82 7.68
CA PHE A 180 0.63 -20.73 7.21
C PHE A 180 1.96 -20.43 7.91
#